data_AF-A0A7V6Z2N2-F1
#
_entry.id   AF-A0A7V6Z2N2-F1
#
_cell.length_a   1.000
_cell.length_b   1.000
_cell.length_c   1.000
_cell.angle_alpha   90.00
_cell.angle_beta   90.00
_cell.angle_gamma   90.00
#
_symmetry.space_group_name_H-M   'P 1'
#
loop_
_entity.id
_entity.type
_entity.pdbx_description
1 polymer ?
#
loop_
_entity_poly.entity_id
_entity_poly.type
_entity_poly.pdbx_seq_one_letter_code
_entity_poly.pdbx_strand_id
1 'polypeptide(L)'
;MSYQFPTRRLQSQDDAAMVARPDVPRSKFSGSFSVKTTFDAGKLIPFHVEEVYPGDHFRYRFTPFVRTATPLFPIMDSQRIDIHAFFCPNRLVYDDWVKLMGQQNAPGDSIAFSVPQCTSAGNGFAVGSLGDYLGLPTVGQPAAVLAVSLLPFRAYTRICYEWFRDENLVTYNAQALLKDGVNAGEAVFPIRNRAKSHDYFTSCLPWPQKFVAPQITSPVIGLGVQTGVATTAAAVTATETPSIATPTGVRVYANAYQSTGDQFIIDALGVNGVPQLFAQSDINLFRQAMAVQTFLERMARGGTRYTEITENIFGVRNPDARLQRPEYIGGGSTPLQFTPIAQTAPTAGVPLGALGAAGTAVGNNSASYAATEHGFIVCILSVKSELSYSQGVHPMWDRKTLYDYYNPAFAGLGEQAVKVRQLYALGTAADETVFGYQERWHELRTHWSTVTGLFRPNAAGNIDEWHLAQQFIPAPTLGETFINDSPPMSRVLAAGALEAGKQYLADIHIQCEMTRPVPMYGTPASLGRF
;
A
#
# COMPACT_ATOMS: atom_id res chain seq x y z
N MET A 1 -46.33 -44.91 -34.91
CA MET A 1 -46.08 -43.82 -35.87
C MET A 1 -45.87 -42.53 -35.09
N SER A 2 -44.61 -42.13 -34.85
CA SER A 2 -44.29 -40.85 -34.22
C SER A 2 -44.21 -39.77 -35.30
N TYR A 3 -45.03 -38.75 -35.18
CA TYR A 3 -45.09 -37.62 -36.10
C TYR A 3 -43.83 -36.77 -35.92
N GLN A 4 -42.90 -36.84 -36.87
CA GLN A 4 -41.72 -35.97 -36.90
C GLN A 4 -42.13 -34.61 -37.47
N PHE A 5 -42.09 -33.57 -36.64
CA PHE A 5 -42.22 -32.21 -37.12
C PHE A 5 -41.08 -31.88 -38.09
N PRO A 6 -41.35 -31.18 -39.21
CA PRO A 6 -40.30 -30.75 -40.11
C PRO A 6 -39.40 -29.73 -39.42
N THR A 7 -38.22 -30.15 -38.96
CA THR A 7 -37.17 -29.24 -38.50
C THR A 7 -36.51 -28.62 -39.72
N ARG A 8 -36.74 -27.32 -39.93
CA ARG A 8 -36.07 -26.55 -40.97
C ARG A 8 -34.60 -26.35 -40.56
N ARG A 9 -33.72 -27.32 -40.89
CA ARG A 9 -32.26 -27.16 -40.76
C ARG A 9 -31.76 -26.38 -41.97
N LEU A 10 -31.54 -25.09 -41.80
CA LEU A 10 -30.86 -24.27 -42.79
C LEU A 10 -29.36 -24.57 -42.71
N GLN A 11 -28.91 -25.54 -43.52
CA GLN A 11 -27.50 -25.96 -43.58
C GLN A 11 -26.55 -24.78 -43.89
N SER A 12 -27.04 -23.70 -44.50
CA SER A 12 -26.25 -22.48 -44.74
C SER A 12 -26.15 -21.55 -43.53
N GLN A 13 -27.00 -21.67 -42.51
CA GLN A 13 -26.91 -20.86 -41.28
C GLN A 13 -25.89 -21.44 -40.30
N ASP A 14 -25.71 -22.77 -40.27
CA ASP A 14 -24.70 -23.41 -39.43
C ASP A 14 -23.27 -23.01 -39.87
N ASP A 15 -23.02 -22.85 -41.18
CA ASP A 15 -21.75 -22.32 -41.71
C ASP A 15 -21.68 -20.78 -41.69
N ALA A 16 -22.80 -20.06 -41.83
CA ALA A 16 -22.82 -18.59 -41.71
C ALA A 16 -22.64 -18.09 -40.26
N ALA A 17 -22.84 -18.97 -39.27
CA ALA A 17 -22.59 -18.68 -37.86
C ALA A 17 -21.10 -18.83 -37.47
N MET A 18 -20.25 -19.33 -38.36
CA MET A 18 -18.81 -19.37 -38.10
C MET A 18 -18.21 -17.98 -38.36
N VAL A 19 -17.90 -17.26 -37.29
CA VAL A 19 -17.18 -15.98 -37.37
C VAL A 19 -15.84 -16.25 -38.05
N ALA A 20 -15.64 -15.64 -39.23
CA ALA A 20 -14.38 -15.76 -39.97
C ALA A 20 -13.22 -15.35 -39.06
N ARG A 21 -12.15 -16.15 -39.04
CA ARG A 21 -10.95 -15.78 -38.30
C ARG A 21 -10.39 -14.49 -38.91
N PRO A 22 -10.10 -13.46 -38.10
CA PRO A 22 -9.51 -12.25 -38.63
C PRO A 22 -8.07 -12.54 -39.09
N ASP A 23 -7.77 -12.22 -40.36
CA ASP A 23 -6.42 -12.28 -40.90
C ASP A 23 -5.68 -10.98 -40.54
N VAL A 24 -5.08 -10.95 -39.35
CA VAL A 24 -4.39 -9.77 -38.82
C VAL A 24 -2.90 -9.87 -39.10
N PRO A 25 -2.30 -8.96 -39.90
CA PRO A 25 -0.88 -9.01 -40.20
C PRO A 25 -0.07 -8.77 -38.93
N ARG A 26 0.93 -9.62 -38.68
CA ARG A 26 1.81 -9.54 -37.51
C ARG A 26 3.25 -9.23 -37.95
N SER A 27 3.80 -8.13 -37.44
CA SER A 27 5.14 -7.65 -37.80
C SER A 27 6.02 -7.50 -36.56
N LYS A 28 7.34 -7.66 -36.73
CA LYS A 28 8.33 -7.43 -35.68
C LYS A 28 9.01 -6.08 -35.90
N PHE A 29 9.00 -5.24 -34.88
CA PHE A 29 9.71 -3.98 -34.79
C PHE A 29 10.79 -4.08 -33.72
N SER A 30 11.96 -3.52 -33.99
CA SER A 30 13.07 -3.46 -33.05
C SER A 30 13.53 -2.02 -32.96
N GLY A 31 13.60 -1.48 -31.75
CA GLY A 31 14.02 -0.11 -31.50
C GLY A 31 14.91 0.00 -30.27
N SER A 32 15.79 0.98 -30.28
CA SER A 32 16.61 1.35 -29.13
C SER A 32 16.53 2.85 -28.93
N PHE A 33 16.18 3.29 -27.72
CA PHE A 33 16.08 4.70 -27.37
C PHE A 33 16.57 4.92 -25.94
N SER A 34 16.76 6.18 -25.54
CA SER A 34 17.23 6.54 -24.20
C SER A 34 16.29 7.53 -23.54
N VAL A 35 16.05 7.37 -22.25
CA VAL A 35 15.31 8.32 -21.42
C VAL A 35 16.27 8.95 -20.44
N LYS A 36 16.37 10.28 -20.47
CA LYS A 36 17.20 11.07 -19.56
C LYS A 36 16.29 11.76 -18.57
N THR A 37 16.54 11.57 -17.29
CA THR A 37 15.64 12.07 -16.25
C THR A 37 16.39 12.41 -14.96
N THR A 38 15.76 13.21 -14.11
CA THR A 38 16.26 13.58 -12.79
C THR A 38 15.19 13.30 -11.75
N PHE A 39 15.57 12.85 -10.57
CA PHE A 39 14.60 12.50 -9.53
C PHE A 39 15.21 12.47 -8.14
N ASP A 40 14.34 12.26 -7.15
CA ASP A 40 14.69 12.19 -5.73
C ASP A 40 14.50 10.77 -5.19
N ALA A 41 15.26 10.40 -4.15
CA ALA A 41 15.11 9.11 -3.47
C ALA A 41 13.71 8.93 -2.87
N GLY A 42 13.28 7.68 -2.72
CA GLY A 42 11.99 7.32 -2.13
C GLY A 42 10.79 7.52 -3.06
N LYS A 43 10.92 8.20 -4.21
CA LYS A 43 9.84 8.40 -5.18
C LYS A 43 9.73 7.24 -6.17
N LEU A 44 8.50 6.96 -6.60
CA LEU A 44 8.17 6.01 -7.67
C LEU A 44 8.08 6.75 -9.00
N ILE A 45 9.16 6.76 -9.77
CA ILE A 45 9.30 7.59 -10.97
C ILE A 45 8.97 6.74 -12.21
N PRO A 46 7.88 7.00 -12.94
CA PRO A 46 7.72 6.38 -14.25
C PRO A 46 8.76 6.95 -15.21
N PHE A 47 9.36 6.10 -16.04
CA PHE A 47 10.31 6.56 -17.06
C PHE A 47 9.94 6.13 -18.47
N HIS A 48 9.02 5.17 -18.60
CA HIS A 48 8.53 4.72 -19.90
C HIS A 48 7.08 4.24 -19.75
N VAL A 49 6.22 4.71 -20.66
CA VAL A 49 4.86 4.24 -20.85
C VAL A 49 4.67 3.86 -22.31
N GLU A 50 4.07 2.71 -22.57
CA GLU A 50 3.79 2.21 -23.91
C GLU A 50 2.34 1.72 -23.97
N GLU A 51 1.61 2.12 -25.00
CA GLU A 51 0.27 1.61 -25.25
C GLU A 51 0.34 0.24 -25.92
N VAL A 52 -0.48 -0.69 -25.45
CA VAL A 52 -0.45 -2.09 -25.83
C VAL A 52 -1.82 -2.54 -26.34
N TYR A 53 -1.78 -3.33 -27.42
CA TYR A 53 -2.95 -3.89 -28.08
C TYR A 53 -3.02 -5.41 -27.90
N PRO A 54 -4.22 -6.02 -27.96
CA PRO A 54 -4.37 -7.46 -27.90
C PRO A 54 -3.55 -8.17 -28.99
N GLY A 55 -2.75 -9.15 -28.60
CA GLY A 55 -1.85 -9.87 -29.52
C GLY A 55 -0.45 -9.24 -29.67
N ASP A 56 -0.17 -8.12 -29.01
CA ASP A 56 1.18 -7.56 -28.91
C ASP A 56 2.08 -8.46 -28.03
N HIS A 57 3.34 -8.58 -28.42
CA HIS A 57 4.38 -9.14 -27.56
C HIS A 57 5.55 -8.17 -27.44
N PHE A 58 5.85 -7.79 -26.20
CA PHE A 58 6.92 -6.86 -25.87
C PHE A 58 8.06 -7.59 -25.15
N ARG A 59 9.29 -7.27 -25.52
CA ARG A 59 10.50 -7.64 -24.79
C ARG A 59 11.34 -6.40 -24.57
N TYR A 60 11.58 -6.07 -23.31
CA TYR A 60 12.38 -4.94 -22.89
C TYR A 60 13.69 -5.40 -22.27
N ARG A 61 14.76 -4.70 -22.61
CA ARG A 61 16.02 -4.70 -21.87
C ARG A 61 16.37 -3.27 -21.48
N PHE A 62 16.43 -3.05 -20.17
CA PHE A 62 16.75 -1.77 -19.56
C PHE A 62 18.20 -1.79 -19.09
N THR A 63 18.98 -0.82 -19.55
CA THR A 63 20.34 -0.56 -19.06
C THR A 63 20.36 0.82 -18.40
N PRO A 64 20.00 0.92 -17.10
CA PRO A 64 20.08 2.18 -16.38
C PRO A 64 21.53 2.53 -16.05
N PHE A 65 21.94 3.74 -16.42
CA PHE A 65 23.09 4.43 -15.86
C PHE A 65 22.57 5.54 -14.96
N VAL A 66 22.86 5.47 -13.66
CA VAL A 66 22.43 6.49 -12.69
C VAL A 66 23.63 7.03 -11.96
N ARG A 67 23.72 8.35 -11.85
CA ARG A 67 24.69 9.05 -11.01
C ARG A 67 23.97 9.81 -9.90
N THR A 68 24.56 9.88 -8.72
CA THR A 68 24.11 10.80 -7.67
C THR A 68 24.59 12.21 -7.97
N ALA A 69 23.91 13.22 -7.43
CA ALA A 69 24.53 14.51 -7.19
C ALA A 69 25.79 14.33 -6.31
N THR A 70 26.70 15.29 -6.33
CA THR A 70 27.98 15.23 -5.62
C THR A 70 27.78 15.12 -4.10
N PRO A 71 28.09 13.97 -3.48
CA PRO A 71 28.08 13.82 -2.04
C PRO A 71 29.23 14.60 -1.41
N LEU A 72 29.03 15.08 -0.18
CA LEU A 72 30.07 15.73 0.64
C LEU A 72 31.18 14.74 0.99
N PHE A 73 30.79 13.52 1.37
CA PHE A 73 31.67 12.42 1.74
C PHE A 73 31.22 11.11 1.08
N PRO A 74 32.08 10.08 1.02
CA PRO A 74 31.67 8.74 0.60
C PRO A 74 30.59 8.19 1.54
N ILE A 75 29.38 8.00 1.00
CA ILE A 75 28.23 7.50 1.77
C ILE A 75 28.50 6.06 2.18
N MET A 76 28.34 5.76 3.47
CA MET A 76 28.55 4.41 4.02
C MET A 76 27.34 3.48 3.88
N ASP A 77 26.14 4.04 3.74
CA ASP A 77 24.89 3.26 3.65
C ASP A 77 24.68 2.64 2.27
N SER A 78 24.06 1.46 2.27
CA SER A 78 23.70 0.76 1.05
C SER A 78 22.46 1.39 0.40
N GLN A 79 22.55 1.67 -0.90
CA GLN A 79 21.42 2.13 -1.72
C GLN A 79 21.23 1.21 -2.92
N ARG A 80 19.98 1.03 -3.32
CA ARG A 80 19.62 0.22 -4.48
C ARG A 80 18.60 0.91 -5.36
N ILE A 81 18.79 0.73 -6.66
CA ILE A 81 17.90 1.21 -7.71
C ILE A 81 17.07 0.02 -8.17
N ASP A 82 15.76 0.13 -8.02
CA ASP A 82 14.82 -0.89 -8.45
C ASP A 82 14.02 -0.40 -9.66
N ILE A 83 14.00 -1.22 -10.71
CA ILE A 83 13.12 -1.05 -11.88
C ILE A 83 12.00 -2.09 -11.79
N HIS A 84 10.76 -1.65 -11.96
CA HIS A 84 9.58 -2.50 -12.02
C HIS A 84 8.76 -2.15 -13.26
N ALA A 85 8.45 -3.15 -14.08
CA ALA A 85 7.57 -3.01 -15.23
C ALA A 85 6.24 -3.70 -14.91
N PHE A 86 5.15 -3.00 -15.18
CA PHE A 86 3.80 -3.50 -14.97
C PHE A 86 2.96 -3.35 -16.23
N PHE A 87 2.04 -4.27 -16.46
CA PHE A 87 0.96 -4.13 -17.42
C PHE A 87 -0.35 -3.78 -16.70
N CYS A 88 -1.03 -2.73 -17.15
CA CYS A 88 -2.32 -2.30 -16.63
C CYS A 88 -3.36 -2.28 -17.75
N PRO A 89 -4.37 -3.16 -17.70
CA PRO A 89 -5.51 -3.13 -18.63
C PRO A 89 -6.33 -1.84 -18.55
N ASN A 90 -6.87 -1.39 -19.68
CA ASN A 90 -7.72 -0.20 -19.73
C ASN A 90 -9.05 -0.39 -18.96
N ARG A 91 -9.58 -1.62 -18.91
CA ARG A 91 -10.74 -1.97 -18.10
C ARG A 91 -10.54 -1.73 -16.60
N LEU A 92 -9.29 -1.78 -16.10
CA LEU A 92 -9.02 -1.51 -14.69
C LEU A 92 -9.02 -0.02 -14.35
N VAL A 93 -8.87 0.86 -15.34
CA VAL A 93 -8.73 2.31 -15.16
C VAL A 93 -9.90 3.12 -15.70
N TYR A 94 -10.78 2.52 -16.50
CA TYR A 94 -11.97 3.15 -17.05
C TYR A 94 -13.12 2.14 -17.16
N ASP A 95 -14.22 2.41 -16.43
CA ASP A 95 -15.35 1.50 -16.31
C ASP A 95 -16.13 1.36 -17.64
N ASP A 96 -16.25 2.45 -18.39
CA ASP A 96 -16.94 2.44 -19.69
C ASP A 96 -16.01 2.02 -20.84
N TRP A 97 -14.77 1.60 -20.59
CA TRP A 97 -13.84 1.13 -21.62
C TRP A 97 -14.44 0.02 -22.49
N VAL A 98 -15.16 -0.91 -21.87
CA VAL A 98 -15.72 -2.06 -22.58
C VAL A 98 -16.88 -1.63 -23.47
N LYS A 99 -17.66 -0.61 -23.05
CA LYS A 99 -18.71 0.00 -23.87
C LYS A 99 -18.14 0.85 -25.00
N LEU A 100 -17.05 1.57 -24.75
CA LEU A 100 -16.28 2.28 -25.77
C LEU A 100 -15.78 1.32 -26.87
N MET A 101 -15.41 0.09 -26.49
CA MET A 101 -15.02 -0.98 -27.41
C MET A 101 -16.22 -1.72 -28.05
N GLY A 102 -17.45 -1.25 -27.81
CA GLY A 102 -18.66 -1.73 -28.48
C GLY A 102 -19.51 -2.73 -27.69
N GLN A 103 -19.17 -3.05 -26.43
CA GLN A 103 -20.05 -3.88 -25.61
C GLN A 103 -21.35 -3.14 -25.27
N GLN A 104 -22.47 -3.79 -25.57
CA GLN A 104 -23.81 -3.34 -25.20
C GLN A 104 -24.40 -4.32 -24.18
N ASN A 105 -24.97 -3.82 -23.07
CA ASN A 105 -25.61 -4.66 -22.08
C ASN A 105 -27.07 -4.96 -22.49
N ALA A 106 -27.73 -3.96 -23.09
CA ALA A 106 -28.98 -4.10 -23.80
C ALA A 106 -28.81 -3.70 -25.27
N PRO A 107 -29.55 -4.34 -26.20
CA PRO A 107 -29.53 -3.95 -27.61
C PRO A 107 -29.84 -2.46 -27.77
N GLY A 108 -28.98 -1.73 -28.49
CA GLY A 108 -29.15 -0.30 -28.74
C GLY A 108 -28.55 0.63 -27.67
N ASP A 109 -27.86 0.09 -26.65
CA ASP A 109 -27.07 0.89 -25.72
C ASP A 109 -26.04 1.74 -26.48
N SER A 110 -25.86 2.99 -26.02
CA SER A 110 -24.84 3.87 -26.60
C SER A 110 -23.46 3.26 -26.43
N ILE A 111 -22.67 3.31 -27.50
CA ILE A 111 -21.23 3.02 -27.51
C ILE A 111 -20.41 4.31 -27.71
N ALA A 112 -21.10 5.45 -27.80
CA ALA A 112 -20.51 6.76 -28.02
C ALA A 112 -19.98 7.34 -26.70
N PHE A 113 -18.85 6.81 -26.25
CA PHE A 113 -18.10 7.32 -25.11
C PHE A 113 -16.82 8.02 -25.59
N SER A 114 -16.32 8.96 -24.81
CA SER A 114 -15.02 9.59 -25.02
C SER A 114 -14.06 9.21 -23.91
N VAL A 115 -12.77 9.10 -24.26
CA VAL A 115 -11.73 8.85 -23.27
C VAL A 115 -11.57 10.12 -22.41
N PRO A 116 -11.63 10.01 -21.07
CA PRO A 116 -11.46 11.16 -20.19
C PRO A 116 -10.08 11.79 -20.37
N GLN A 117 -10.00 13.09 -20.18
CA GLN A 117 -8.80 13.89 -20.39
C GLN A 117 -8.19 14.36 -19.07
N CYS A 118 -6.86 14.34 -18.99
CA CYS A 118 -6.06 15.03 -18.00
C CYS A 118 -5.72 16.43 -18.51
N THR A 119 -6.04 17.48 -17.75
CA THR A 119 -5.64 18.85 -18.07
C THR A 119 -4.42 19.29 -17.27
N SER A 120 -3.48 19.99 -17.92
CA SER A 120 -2.37 20.65 -17.24
C SER A 120 -2.87 21.79 -16.35
N ALA A 121 -2.13 22.12 -15.28
CA ALA A 121 -2.51 23.19 -14.35
C ALA A 121 -2.43 24.61 -14.98
N GLY A 122 -1.69 24.75 -16.08
CA GLY A 122 -1.57 25.98 -16.85
C GLY A 122 -0.95 25.70 -18.22
N ASN A 123 0.02 26.52 -18.61
CA ASN A 123 0.71 26.48 -19.91
C ASN A 123 1.70 25.31 -20.04
N GLY A 124 1.21 24.08 -19.91
CA GLY A 124 2.01 22.84 -19.85
C GLY A 124 2.01 22.19 -18.47
N PHE A 125 2.50 20.95 -18.41
CA PHE A 125 2.61 20.18 -17.16
C PHE A 125 3.74 20.73 -16.29
N ALA A 126 3.63 20.63 -14.96
CA ALA A 126 4.70 21.08 -14.07
C ALA A 126 5.96 20.20 -14.21
N VAL A 127 7.15 20.81 -14.20
CA VAL A 127 8.43 20.07 -14.25
C VAL A 127 8.57 19.19 -13.00
N GLY A 128 8.89 17.92 -13.21
CA GLY A 128 8.90 16.89 -12.17
C GLY A 128 7.51 16.47 -11.68
N SER A 129 6.43 16.81 -12.39
CA SER A 129 5.11 16.21 -12.19
C SER A 129 5.01 14.85 -12.89
N LEU A 130 3.96 14.08 -12.58
CA LEU A 130 3.73 12.81 -13.26
C LEU A 130 3.63 12.97 -14.78
N GLY A 131 3.04 14.08 -15.26
CA GLY A 131 2.92 14.35 -16.70
C GLY A 131 4.27 14.52 -17.39
N ASP A 132 5.21 15.22 -16.76
CA ASP A 132 6.59 15.37 -17.25
C ASP A 132 7.30 14.01 -17.38
N TYR A 133 7.24 13.18 -16.32
CA TYR A 133 7.84 11.85 -16.34
C TYR A 133 7.19 10.87 -17.32
N LEU A 134 5.95 11.10 -17.72
CA LEU A 134 5.28 10.37 -18.80
C LEU A 134 5.65 10.89 -20.20
N GLY A 135 6.49 11.91 -20.31
CA GLY A 135 7.01 12.46 -21.56
C GLY A 135 6.19 13.61 -22.15
N LEU A 136 5.32 14.25 -21.36
CA LEU A 136 4.48 15.35 -21.84
C LEU A 136 5.20 16.70 -21.77
N PRO A 137 4.86 17.66 -22.64
CA PRO A 137 5.47 18.99 -22.62
C PRO A 137 5.21 19.73 -21.31
N THR A 138 6.28 20.28 -20.74
CA THR A 138 6.23 21.03 -19.48
C THR A 138 6.05 22.53 -19.70
N VAL A 139 5.81 23.26 -18.61
CA VAL A 139 5.84 24.73 -18.59
C VAL A 139 7.13 25.24 -19.23
N GLY A 140 7.01 26.22 -20.13
CA GLY A 140 8.13 26.84 -20.86
C GLY A 140 8.07 26.70 -22.38
N GLN A 141 7.18 25.86 -22.91
CA GLN A 141 6.93 25.73 -24.35
C GLN A 141 5.44 25.90 -24.72
N PRO A 142 4.47 25.18 -24.12
CA PRO A 142 3.06 25.36 -24.46
C PRO A 142 2.59 26.76 -24.10
N ALA A 143 1.74 27.36 -24.95
CA ALA A 143 1.18 28.69 -24.72
C ALA A 143 -0.19 28.66 -24.00
N ALA A 144 -0.78 27.47 -23.80
CA ALA A 144 -2.10 27.26 -23.24
C ALA A 144 -2.20 25.91 -22.51
N VAL A 145 -3.35 25.65 -21.90
CA VAL A 145 -3.67 24.37 -21.25
C VAL A 145 -3.66 23.24 -22.27
N LEU A 146 -2.95 22.16 -21.94
CA LEU A 146 -2.95 20.92 -22.70
C LEU A 146 -3.95 19.95 -22.08
N ALA A 147 -4.68 19.25 -22.95
CA ALA A 147 -5.55 18.13 -22.59
C ALA A 147 -5.04 16.88 -23.28
N VAL A 148 -4.81 15.81 -22.51
CA VAL A 148 -4.30 14.52 -23.00
C VAL A 148 -5.09 13.38 -22.37
N SER A 149 -4.94 12.16 -22.88
CA SER A 149 -5.60 10.98 -22.30
C SER A 149 -5.29 10.82 -20.81
N LEU A 150 -6.34 10.61 -20.00
CA LEU A 150 -6.23 10.40 -18.55
C LEU A 150 -5.82 8.96 -18.18
N LEU A 151 -5.97 8.01 -19.10
CA LEU A 151 -5.80 6.59 -18.80
C LEU A 151 -4.38 6.23 -18.30
N PRO A 152 -3.28 6.77 -18.87
CA PRO A 152 -1.93 6.51 -18.37
C PRO A 152 -1.70 6.99 -16.92
N PHE A 153 -2.28 8.14 -16.55
CA PHE A 153 -2.18 8.69 -15.19
C PHE A 153 -2.89 7.78 -14.18
N ARG A 154 -4.07 7.27 -14.54
CA ARG A 154 -4.81 6.29 -13.74
C ARG A 154 -4.08 4.95 -13.67
N ALA A 155 -3.46 4.50 -14.75
CA ALA A 155 -2.67 3.27 -14.78
C ALA A 155 -1.51 3.31 -13.78
N TYR A 156 -0.70 4.38 -13.81
CA TYR A 156 0.36 4.60 -12.83
C TYR A 156 -0.17 4.63 -11.39
N THR A 157 -1.24 5.38 -11.15
CA THR A 157 -1.83 5.52 -9.81
C THR A 157 -2.36 4.19 -9.30
N ARG A 158 -2.99 3.39 -10.17
CA ARG A 158 -3.49 2.06 -9.83
C ARG A 158 -2.36 1.09 -9.50
N ILE A 159 -1.26 1.12 -10.26
CA ILE A 159 -0.06 0.33 -9.95
C ILE A 159 0.47 0.70 -8.57
N CYS A 160 0.63 1.99 -8.28
CA CYS A 160 1.10 2.46 -6.97
C CYS A 160 0.18 2.00 -5.83
N TYR A 161 -1.14 2.14 -6.03
CA TYR A 161 -2.16 1.74 -5.06
C TYR A 161 -2.19 0.22 -4.80
N GLU A 162 -1.90 -0.60 -5.81
CA GLU A 162 -1.99 -2.06 -5.69
C GLU A 162 -0.68 -2.70 -5.24
N TRP A 163 0.48 -2.09 -5.48
CA TRP A 163 1.75 -2.78 -5.26
C TRP A 163 2.70 -2.09 -4.27
N PHE A 164 2.55 -0.78 -4.05
CA PHE A 164 3.55 -0.01 -3.31
C PHE A 164 3.03 0.63 -2.02
N ARG A 165 1.71 0.75 -1.85
CA ARG A 165 1.12 1.30 -0.62
C ARG A 165 1.08 0.28 0.50
N ASP A 166 1.21 0.77 1.73
CA ASP A 166 0.74 0.05 2.90
C ASP A 166 -0.78 0.18 3.01
N GLU A 167 -1.47 -0.94 3.17
CA GLU A 167 -2.94 -0.95 3.16
C GLU A 167 -3.58 -0.38 4.42
N ASN A 168 -2.88 -0.45 5.54
CA ASN A 168 -3.38 -0.04 6.85
C ASN A 168 -3.02 1.43 7.14
N LEU A 169 -1.93 1.94 6.57
CA LEU A 169 -1.35 3.24 6.96
C LEU A 169 -1.50 4.35 5.90
N VAL A 170 -1.57 4.01 4.60
CA VAL A 170 -1.54 5.01 3.52
C VAL A 170 -2.93 5.21 2.92
N THR A 171 -3.40 6.46 2.94
CA THR A 171 -4.68 6.85 2.33
C THR A 171 -4.44 7.46 0.95
N TYR A 172 -5.23 7.06 -0.04
CA TYR A 172 -5.18 7.65 -1.38
C TYR A 172 -6.30 8.66 -1.57
N ASN A 173 -6.08 9.64 -2.45
CA ASN A 173 -7.15 10.50 -2.92
C ASN A 173 -8.17 9.64 -3.68
N ALA A 174 -9.40 9.57 -3.19
CA ALA A 174 -10.47 8.79 -3.79
C ALA A 174 -10.71 9.17 -5.27
N GLN A 175 -10.57 10.46 -5.63
CA GLN A 175 -10.75 10.93 -7.01
C GLN A 175 -9.72 10.33 -7.98
N ALA A 176 -8.49 10.08 -7.50
CA ALA A 176 -7.43 9.50 -8.31
C ALA A 176 -7.66 8.00 -8.59
N LEU A 177 -8.56 7.36 -7.85
CA LEU A 177 -8.92 5.95 -7.97
C LEU A 177 -10.25 5.73 -8.69
N LEU A 178 -11.01 6.80 -8.97
CA LEU A 178 -12.23 6.73 -9.76
C LEU A 178 -11.89 6.27 -11.18
N LYS A 179 -12.81 5.48 -11.75
CA LYS A 179 -12.74 4.93 -13.10
C LYS A 179 -13.83 5.51 -14.01
N ASP A 180 -14.42 6.63 -13.59
CA ASP A 180 -15.48 7.32 -14.31
C ASP A 180 -14.99 7.96 -15.61
N GLY A 181 -15.92 8.46 -16.44
CA GLY A 181 -15.60 9.22 -17.66
C GLY A 181 -15.32 10.71 -17.42
N VAL A 182 -14.98 11.12 -16.19
CA VAL A 182 -14.84 12.54 -15.85
C VAL A 182 -13.40 13.02 -16.05
N ASN A 183 -13.24 14.18 -16.67
CA ASN A 183 -11.94 14.84 -16.83
C ASN A 183 -11.38 15.27 -15.48
N ALA A 184 -10.05 15.25 -15.33
CA ALA A 184 -9.39 15.62 -14.08
C ALA A 184 -8.12 16.44 -14.37
N GLY A 185 -7.71 17.29 -13.43
CA GLY A 185 -6.45 18.03 -13.53
C GLY A 185 -5.25 17.21 -13.06
N GLU A 186 -4.05 17.55 -13.51
CA GLU A 186 -2.80 16.84 -13.17
C GLU A 186 -2.55 16.72 -11.66
N ALA A 187 -3.00 17.71 -10.85
CA ALA A 187 -2.81 17.73 -9.40
C ALA A 187 -3.48 16.57 -8.66
N VAL A 188 -4.47 15.92 -9.28
CA VAL A 188 -5.13 14.72 -8.73
C VAL A 188 -4.19 13.52 -8.75
N PHE A 189 -3.17 13.52 -9.60
CA PHE A 189 -2.24 12.40 -9.83
C PHE A 189 -0.80 12.77 -9.46
N PRO A 190 -0.51 13.02 -8.16
CA PRO A 190 0.85 13.28 -7.73
C PRO A 190 1.71 12.01 -7.84
N ILE A 191 3.02 12.23 -8.02
CA ILE A 191 4.02 11.17 -7.87
C ILE A 191 3.97 10.64 -6.45
N ARG A 192 4.01 9.32 -6.31
CA ARG A 192 3.92 8.67 -5.01
C ARG A 192 5.29 8.29 -4.48
N ASN A 193 5.41 8.34 -3.16
CA ASN A 193 6.54 7.76 -2.47
C ASN A 193 6.30 6.26 -2.32
N ARG A 194 7.40 5.50 -2.33
CA ARG A 194 7.42 4.09 -1.98
C ARG A 194 7.36 3.94 -0.47
N ALA A 195 6.80 2.84 0.03
CA ALA A 195 6.96 2.47 1.43
C ALA A 195 8.40 2.03 1.75
N LYS A 196 8.83 2.30 2.99
CA LYS A 196 10.08 1.80 3.57
C LYS A 196 10.14 0.27 3.55
N SER A 197 11.35 -0.28 3.52
CA SER A 197 11.52 -1.74 3.61
C SER A 197 11.11 -2.22 5.00
N HIS A 198 10.40 -3.35 5.08
CA HIS A 198 9.97 -3.90 6.37
C HIS A 198 11.16 -4.23 7.28
N ASP A 199 11.08 -3.69 8.48
CA ASP A 199 11.92 -3.95 9.64
C ASP A 199 11.04 -4.02 10.90
N TYR A 200 11.63 -4.05 12.08
CA TYR A 200 10.90 -4.15 13.34
C TYR A 200 9.82 -3.05 13.53
N PHE A 201 10.10 -1.80 13.11
CA PHE A 201 9.20 -0.65 13.32
C PHE A 201 8.24 -0.42 12.16
N THR A 202 8.69 -0.59 10.93
CA THR A 202 7.90 -0.38 9.71
C THR A 202 6.94 -1.53 9.39
N SER A 203 7.09 -2.69 10.05
CA SER A 203 6.11 -3.77 10.02
C SER A 203 5.10 -3.74 11.18
N CYS A 204 5.19 -2.75 12.06
CA CYS A 204 4.23 -2.60 13.16
C CYS A 204 2.80 -2.38 12.64
N LEU A 205 1.84 -3.05 13.28
CA LEU A 205 0.43 -2.87 13.05
C LEU A 205 -0.11 -1.70 13.90
N PRO A 206 -1.07 -0.91 13.40
CA PRO A 206 -1.72 0.15 14.17
C PRO A 206 -2.63 -0.34 15.30
N TRP A 207 -3.03 -1.61 15.28
CA TRP A 207 -3.93 -2.24 16.25
C TRP A 207 -3.46 -3.67 16.57
N PRO A 208 -3.75 -4.20 17.77
CA PRO A 208 -3.38 -5.57 18.14
C PRO A 208 -4.22 -6.62 17.41
N GLN A 209 -5.41 -6.24 16.96
CA GLN A 209 -6.34 -7.07 16.20
C GLN A 209 -7.09 -6.18 15.22
N LYS A 210 -7.53 -6.76 14.11
CA LYS A 210 -8.32 -6.00 13.13
C LYS A 210 -9.72 -5.76 13.68
N PHE A 211 -10.29 -4.60 13.38
CA PHE A 211 -11.66 -4.23 13.79
C PHE A 211 -11.85 -4.21 15.32
N VAL A 212 -13.10 -4.40 15.78
CA VAL A 212 -13.51 -4.27 17.18
C VAL A 212 -13.39 -5.60 17.91
N ALA A 213 -12.83 -5.58 19.11
CA ALA A 213 -12.70 -6.78 19.93
C ALA A 213 -14.05 -7.30 20.44
N PRO A 214 -14.30 -8.63 20.36
CA PRO A 214 -15.51 -9.22 20.90
C PRO A 214 -15.54 -8.99 22.42
N GLN A 215 -16.64 -8.44 22.92
CA GLN A 215 -16.87 -8.23 24.35
C GLN A 215 -17.75 -9.36 24.89
N ILE A 216 -17.32 -9.96 26.00
CA ILE A 216 -18.15 -10.89 26.76
C ILE A 216 -18.89 -10.07 27.80
N THR A 217 -20.12 -9.67 27.49
CA THR A 217 -21.00 -9.08 28.49
C THR A 217 -21.48 -10.19 29.41
N SER A 218 -21.28 -10.01 30.72
CA SER A 218 -21.88 -10.87 31.73
C SER A 218 -22.95 -10.06 32.45
N PRO A 219 -24.22 -10.09 31.94
CA PRO A 219 -25.29 -9.37 32.58
C PRO A 219 -25.49 -9.91 34.00
N VAL A 220 -25.66 -8.98 34.93
CA VAL A 220 -25.96 -9.29 36.31
C VAL A 220 -27.45 -9.64 36.40
N ILE A 221 -27.75 -10.87 36.77
CA ILE A 221 -29.09 -11.39 37.05
C ILE A 221 -29.31 -11.42 38.56
N GLY A 222 -30.56 -11.27 38.99
CA GLY A 222 -30.92 -11.20 40.41
C GLY A 222 -30.91 -9.78 40.98
N LEU A 223 -30.80 -8.73 40.15
CA LEU A 223 -30.90 -7.32 40.54
C LEU A 223 -31.88 -6.59 39.60
N GLY A 224 -32.91 -6.00 40.19
CA GLY A 224 -33.97 -5.30 39.46
C GLY A 224 -34.27 -3.95 40.07
N VAL A 225 -34.81 -3.04 39.26
CA VAL A 225 -35.29 -1.75 39.72
C VAL A 225 -36.82 -1.78 39.74
N GLN A 226 -37.40 -1.35 40.85
CA GLN A 226 -38.85 -1.21 40.97
C GLN A 226 -39.24 0.26 40.97
N THR A 227 -40.28 0.57 40.20
CA THR A 227 -40.94 1.88 40.23
C THR A 227 -42.07 1.85 41.27
N GLY A 228 -41.92 2.58 42.37
CA GLY A 228 -42.95 2.74 43.42
C GLY A 228 -42.63 2.03 44.75
N VAL A 229 -43.41 2.34 45.81
CA VAL A 229 -43.15 1.88 47.19
C VAL A 229 -43.80 0.52 47.46
N ALA A 230 -43.01 -0.54 47.67
CA ALA A 230 -43.53 -1.85 48.09
C ALA A 230 -43.65 -1.95 49.62
N THR A 231 -44.86 -2.00 50.18
CA THR A 231 -45.09 -1.93 51.64
C THR A 231 -45.20 -3.25 52.41
N THR A 232 -44.89 -4.41 51.83
CA THR A 232 -44.87 -5.69 52.59
C THR A 232 -44.08 -6.79 51.88
N ALA A 233 -43.56 -7.77 52.63
CA ALA A 233 -42.79 -8.94 52.17
C ALA A 233 -43.65 -9.92 51.32
N ALA A 234 -43.98 -9.51 50.10
CA ALA A 234 -44.67 -10.30 49.10
C ALA A 234 -43.82 -10.39 47.82
N ALA A 235 -44.13 -11.33 46.94
CA ALA A 235 -43.42 -11.46 45.68
C ALA A 235 -43.65 -10.21 44.81
N VAL A 236 -42.56 -9.61 44.30
CA VAL A 236 -42.60 -8.36 43.53
C VAL A 236 -42.07 -8.60 42.12
N THR A 237 -42.81 -8.13 41.12
CA THR A 237 -42.34 -8.10 39.72
C THR A 237 -41.46 -6.87 39.52
N ALA A 238 -40.21 -7.06 39.11
CA ALA A 238 -39.31 -5.96 38.77
C ALA A 238 -38.69 -6.16 37.39
N THR A 239 -38.18 -5.06 36.84
CA THR A 239 -37.48 -5.09 35.55
C THR A 239 -36.00 -5.35 35.82
N GLU A 240 -35.48 -6.40 35.19
CA GLU A 240 -34.07 -6.81 35.18
C GLU A 240 -33.43 -6.52 33.82
N THR A 241 -32.10 -6.58 33.78
CA THR A 241 -31.38 -6.68 32.51
C THR A 241 -31.78 -7.99 31.81
N PRO A 242 -32.26 -7.97 30.56
CA PRO A 242 -32.61 -9.18 29.83
C PRO A 242 -31.44 -10.17 29.78
N SER A 243 -31.74 -11.46 29.99
CA SER A 243 -30.77 -12.55 29.96
C SER A 243 -31.38 -13.80 29.33
N ILE A 244 -30.58 -14.85 29.09
CA ILE A 244 -31.08 -16.13 28.57
C ILE A 244 -32.15 -16.75 29.49
N ALA A 245 -32.02 -16.57 30.82
CA ALA A 245 -32.99 -17.07 31.79
C ALA A 245 -34.21 -16.15 31.96
N THR A 246 -34.14 -14.90 31.50
CA THR A 246 -35.23 -13.90 31.61
C THR A 246 -35.26 -13.03 30.35
N PRO A 247 -35.73 -13.56 29.20
CA PRO A 247 -35.59 -12.91 27.90
C PRO A 247 -36.37 -11.59 27.78
N THR A 248 -37.44 -11.46 28.55
CA THR A 248 -38.32 -10.28 28.59
C THR A 248 -37.81 -9.19 29.53
N GLY A 249 -36.74 -9.43 30.29
CA GLY A 249 -36.25 -8.49 31.31
C GLY A 249 -37.23 -8.25 32.46
N VAL A 250 -38.23 -9.13 32.65
CA VAL A 250 -39.22 -9.03 33.73
C VAL A 250 -39.18 -10.30 34.56
N ARG A 251 -38.88 -10.17 35.85
CA ARG A 251 -38.74 -11.29 36.77
C ARG A 251 -39.51 -11.04 38.06
N VAL A 252 -40.03 -12.12 38.65
CA VAL A 252 -40.72 -12.08 39.94
C VAL A 252 -39.75 -12.49 41.03
N TYR A 253 -39.51 -11.60 42.00
CA TYR A 253 -38.62 -11.79 43.13
C TYR A 253 -39.39 -12.23 44.36
N ALA A 254 -38.85 -13.21 45.10
CA ALA A 254 -39.51 -13.74 46.29
C ALA A 254 -39.47 -12.79 47.50
N ASN A 255 -38.45 -11.93 47.61
CA ASN A 255 -38.26 -10.99 48.71
C ASN A 255 -37.71 -9.65 48.20
N ALA A 256 -38.08 -8.54 48.83
CA ALA A 256 -37.58 -7.19 48.50
C ALA A 256 -36.97 -6.52 49.74
N TYR A 257 -35.78 -5.91 49.59
CA TYR A 257 -35.11 -5.15 50.64
C TYR A 257 -35.29 -3.66 50.41
N GLN A 258 -35.79 -2.92 51.41
CA GLN A 258 -35.90 -1.47 51.34
C GLN A 258 -34.65 -0.80 51.90
N SER A 259 -34.00 0.03 51.08
CA SER A 259 -33.07 1.07 51.52
C SER A 259 -33.75 2.44 51.32
N THR A 260 -33.52 3.39 52.21
CA THR A 260 -34.07 4.76 52.10
C THR A 260 -33.36 5.49 50.95
N GLY A 261 -33.87 5.35 49.72
CA GLY A 261 -33.31 5.85 48.46
C GLY A 261 -33.85 5.09 47.25
N ASP A 262 -33.30 5.30 46.04
CA ASP A 262 -33.64 4.52 44.83
C ASP A 262 -33.71 3.02 45.14
N GLN A 263 -34.84 2.38 44.84
CA GLN A 263 -35.15 1.04 45.33
C GLN A 263 -34.61 -0.04 44.38
N PHE A 264 -33.55 -0.72 44.80
CA PHE A 264 -33.03 -1.92 44.15
C PHE A 264 -33.58 -3.19 44.84
N ILE A 265 -34.06 -4.14 44.05
CA ILE A 265 -34.58 -5.43 44.53
C ILE A 265 -33.59 -6.53 44.16
N ILE A 266 -33.39 -7.48 45.07
CA ILE A 266 -32.47 -8.60 44.89
C ILE A 266 -33.21 -9.91 45.19
N ASP A 267 -33.00 -10.93 44.36
CA ASP A 267 -33.52 -12.28 44.61
C ASP A 267 -32.85 -12.89 45.85
N ALA A 268 -33.58 -13.56 46.72
CA ALA A 268 -33.01 -14.11 47.96
C ALA A 268 -33.60 -15.47 48.31
N LEU A 269 -32.74 -16.42 48.71
CA LEU A 269 -33.16 -17.78 49.02
C LEU A 269 -33.40 -17.97 50.53
N GLY A 270 -34.64 -18.30 50.90
CA GLY A 270 -35.01 -18.76 52.25
C GLY A 270 -35.08 -17.67 53.34
N VAL A 271 -35.35 -18.11 54.57
CA VAL A 271 -35.66 -17.26 55.75
C VAL A 271 -34.49 -16.36 56.21
N ASN A 272 -33.26 -16.61 55.71
CA ASN A 272 -32.05 -15.89 56.11
C ASN A 272 -31.56 -14.84 55.10
N GLY A 273 -32.27 -14.61 53.99
CA GLY A 273 -32.07 -13.38 53.21
C GLY A 273 -30.76 -13.25 52.44
N VAL A 274 -30.14 -14.36 52.01
CA VAL A 274 -28.88 -14.30 51.26
C VAL A 274 -29.18 -13.85 49.81
N PRO A 275 -28.58 -12.74 49.31
CA PRO A 275 -28.80 -12.24 47.97
C PRO A 275 -28.22 -13.19 46.90
N GLN A 276 -29.03 -13.51 45.89
CA GLN A 276 -28.70 -14.35 44.74
C GLN A 276 -28.41 -13.49 43.51
N LEU A 277 -27.30 -12.76 43.59
CA LEU A 277 -26.76 -11.98 42.48
C LEU A 277 -25.76 -12.82 41.69
N PHE A 278 -26.02 -13.07 40.40
CA PHE A 278 -25.10 -13.80 39.55
C PHE A 278 -24.75 -12.99 38.31
N ALA A 279 -23.47 -12.97 37.93
CA ALA A 279 -23.07 -12.59 36.58
C ALA A 279 -22.84 -13.90 35.81
N GLN A 280 -23.64 -14.14 34.77
CA GLN A 280 -23.53 -15.36 33.96
C GLN A 280 -23.10 -15.01 32.54
N SER A 281 -22.26 -15.85 31.94
CA SER A 281 -21.84 -15.76 30.53
C SER A 281 -21.86 -17.15 29.93
N ASP A 282 -22.48 -17.32 28.76
CA ASP A 282 -22.58 -18.63 28.11
C ASP A 282 -21.21 -19.11 27.60
N ILE A 283 -20.94 -20.41 27.77
CA ILE A 283 -19.75 -21.08 27.24
C ILE A 283 -19.73 -20.99 25.71
N ASN A 284 -20.88 -21.03 25.04
CA ASN A 284 -20.92 -20.84 23.59
C ASN A 284 -20.51 -19.42 23.19
N LEU A 285 -20.93 -18.42 23.96
CA LEU A 285 -20.51 -17.03 23.74
C LEU A 285 -19.00 -16.88 23.96
N PHE A 286 -18.45 -17.54 24.98
CA PHE A 286 -16.99 -17.57 25.18
C PHE A 286 -16.25 -18.24 24.00
N ARG A 287 -16.74 -19.38 23.50
CA ARG A 287 -16.15 -20.04 22.32
C ARG A 287 -16.23 -19.18 21.07
N GLN A 288 -17.37 -18.50 20.87
CA GLN A 288 -17.56 -17.57 19.76
C GLN A 288 -16.60 -16.38 19.87
N ALA A 289 -16.48 -15.78 21.06
CA ALA A 289 -15.56 -14.66 21.29
C ALA A 289 -14.10 -15.08 21.04
N MET A 290 -13.68 -16.25 21.52
CA MET A 290 -12.34 -16.78 21.27
C MET A 290 -12.09 -17.02 19.77
N ALA A 291 -13.04 -17.64 19.06
CA ALA A 291 -12.90 -17.90 17.63
C ALA A 291 -12.89 -16.61 16.79
N VAL A 292 -13.71 -15.63 17.14
CA VAL A 292 -13.71 -14.32 16.49
C VAL A 292 -12.40 -13.58 16.78
N GLN A 293 -11.89 -13.64 18.00
CA GLN A 293 -10.61 -13.01 18.36
C GLN A 293 -9.45 -13.55 17.51
N THR A 294 -9.30 -14.88 17.43
CA THR A 294 -8.23 -15.49 16.63
C THR A 294 -8.39 -15.19 15.14
N PHE A 295 -9.64 -15.10 14.66
CA PHE A 295 -9.94 -14.67 13.29
C PHE A 295 -9.49 -13.22 13.03
N LEU A 296 -9.81 -12.29 13.93
CA LEU A 296 -9.46 -10.87 13.80
C LEU A 296 -7.95 -10.63 13.89
N GLU A 297 -7.24 -11.36 14.74
CA GLU A 297 -5.78 -11.33 14.82
C GLU A 297 -5.13 -11.87 13.53
N ARG A 298 -5.64 -12.99 12.99
CA ARG A 298 -5.19 -13.52 11.70
C ARG A 298 -5.45 -12.53 10.56
N MET A 299 -6.60 -11.86 10.54
CA MET A 299 -6.94 -10.85 9.55
C MET A 299 -6.03 -9.60 9.64
N ALA A 300 -5.54 -9.26 10.83
CA ALA A 300 -4.62 -8.13 11.01
C ALA A 300 -3.30 -8.40 10.27
N ARG A 301 -2.83 -9.66 10.27
CA ARG A 301 -1.55 -10.07 9.67
C ARG A 301 -1.60 -10.25 8.16
N GLY A 302 -2.68 -10.80 7.60
CA GLY A 302 -2.72 -11.16 6.17
C GLY A 302 -3.53 -10.24 5.28
N GLY A 303 -3.46 -8.93 5.51
CA GLY A 303 -3.92 -7.92 4.55
C GLY A 303 -5.43 -7.64 4.52
N THR A 304 -5.81 -6.59 3.80
CA THR A 304 -7.20 -6.09 3.67
C THR A 304 -7.82 -6.41 2.31
N ARG A 305 -6.99 -6.71 1.29
CA ARG A 305 -7.51 -7.06 -0.04
C ARG A 305 -8.22 -8.40 0.00
N TYR A 306 -9.31 -8.52 -0.77
CA TYR A 306 -10.09 -9.76 -0.82
C TYR A 306 -9.24 -10.98 -1.23
N THR A 307 -8.33 -10.84 -2.19
CA THR A 307 -7.43 -11.94 -2.59
C THR A 307 -6.51 -12.40 -1.46
N GLU A 308 -6.03 -11.47 -0.63
CA GLU A 308 -5.16 -11.76 0.51
C GLU A 308 -5.97 -12.37 1.65
N ILE A 309 -7.19 -11.89 1.87
CA ILE A 309 -8.17 -12.48 2.79
C ILE A 309 -8.49 -13.93 2.39
N THR A 310 -8.74 -14.20 1.11
CA THR A 310 -9.01 -15.56 0.63
C THR A 310 -7.81 -16.48 0.79
N GLU A 311 -6.60 -15.98 0.56
CA GLU A 311 -5.37 -16.74 0.73
C GLU A 311 -5.07 -17.02 2.20
N ASN A 312 -5.23 -16.03 3.09
CA ASN A 312 -4.96 -16.15 4.52
C ASN A 312 -5.97 -17.05 5.24
N ILE A 313 -7.26 -16.91 4.94
CA ILE A 313 -8.32 -17.67 5.62
C ILE A 313 -8.48 -19.06 5.02
N PHE A 314 -8.53 -19.16 3.69
CA PHE A 314 -8.87 -20.41 3.00
C PHE A 314 -7.66 -21.12 2.38
N GLY A 315 -6.48 -20.48 2.32
CA GLY A 315 -5.29 -21.06 1.66
C GLY A 315 -5.40 -21.13 0.14
N VAL A 316 -6.39 -20.44 -0.46
CA VAL A 316 -6.66 -20.51 -1.90
C VAL A 316 -6.24 -19.22 -2.58
N ARG A 317 -5.31 -19.34 -3.54
CA ARG A 317 -4.91 -18.24 -4.43
C ARG A 317 -5.71 -18.31 -5.72
N ASN A 318 -6.40 -17.22 -6.07
CA ASN A 318 -7.14 -17.14 -7.33
C ASN A 318 -6.15 -17.02 -8.52
N PRO A 319 -6.14 -17.98 -9.47
CA PRO A 319 -5.26 -17.90 -10.64
C PRO A 319 -5.62 -16.74 -11.58
N ASP A 320 -6.86 -16.26 -11.52
CA ASP A 320 -7.42 -15.21 -12.39
C ASP A 320 -7.37 -13.80 -11.77
N ALA A 321 -6.54 -13.62 -10.73
CA ALA A 321 -6.33 -12.32 -10.10
C ALA A 321 -5.83 -11.24 -11.08
N ARG A 322 -5.29 -11.65 -12.25
CA ARG A 322 -4.88 -10.79 -13.36
C ARG A 322 -6.03 -9.94 -13.90
N LEU A 323 -7.27 -10.42 -13.85
CA LEU A 323 -8.43 -9.64 -14.28
C LEU A 323 -8.76 -8.47 -13.34
N GLN A 324 -8.23 -8.43 -12.13
CA GLN A 324 -8.63 -7.45 -11.12
C GLN A 324 -7.53 -6.46 -10.74
N ARG A 325 -6.25 -6.74 -11.07
CA ARG A 325 -5.10 -5.92 -10.66
C ARG A 325 -4.05 -5.82 -11.78
N PRO A 326 -3.25 -4.74 -11.82
CA PRO A 326 -2.11 -4.65 -12.74
C PRO A 326 -1.12 -5.80 -12.54
N GLU A 327 -0.61 -6.35 -13.63
CA GLU A 327 0.31 -7.50 -13.63
C GLU A 327 1.77 -7.04 -13.59
N TYR A 328 2.59 -7.63 -12.72
CA TYR A 328 4.04 -7.41 -12.72
C TYR A 328 4.69 -8.27 -13.81
N ILE A 329 5.37 -7.65 -14.77
CA ILE A 329 5.89 -8.31 -15.99
C ILE A 329 7.41 -8.41 -16.04
N GLY A 330 8.10 -7.86 -15.04
CA GLY A 330 9.55 -7.95 -14.91
C GLY A 330 10.18 -6.70 -14.31
N GLY A 331 11.50 -6.71 -14.19
CA GLY A 331 12.24 -5.68 -13.48
C GLY A 331 13.57 -6.20 -12.95
N GLY A 332 14.17 -5.45 -12.04
CA GLY A 332 15.40 -5.85 -11.35
C GLY A 332 15.92 -4.79 -10.40
N SER A 333 16.91 -5.16 -9.59
CA SER A 333 17.53 -4.32 -8.57
C SER A 333 19.03 -4.20 -8.87
N THR A 334 19.59 -3.01 -8.72
CA THR A 334 21.01 -2.74 -8.93
C THR A 334 21.54 -1.92 -7.76
N PRO A 335 22.63 -2.34 -7.11
CA PRO A 335 23.23 -1.55 -6.03
C PRO A 335 23.89 -0.29 -6.59
N LEU A 336 23.79 0.80 -5.84
CA LEU A 336 24.53 2.03 -6.09
C LEU A 336 25.88 1.96 -5.38
N GLN A 337 26.94 2.28 -6.10
CA GLN A 337 28.31 2.24 -5.58
C GLN A 337 28.87 3.65 -5.46
N PHE A 338 29.48 3.95 -4.31
CA PHE A 338 30.18 5.21 -4.05
C PHE A 338 31.69 4.99 -4.12
N THR A 339 32.36 5.78 -4.95
CA THR A 339 33.82 5.79 -5.04
C THR A 339 34.38 7.06 -4.36
N PRO A 340 35.32 6.91 -3.41
CA PRO A 340 35.96 8.06 -2.77
C PRO A 340 36.95 8.74 -3.71
N ILE A 341 36.95 10.07 -3.72
CA ILE A 341 37.86 10.89 -4.51
C ILE A 341 38.65 11.79 -3.56
N ALA A 342 39.94 11.54 -3.40
CA ALA A 342 40.80 12.32 -2.53
C ALA A 342 41.26 13.62 -3.21
N GLN A 343 41.25 14.72 -2.46
CA GLN A 343 41.80 15.99 -2.90
C GLN A 343 43.34 15.93 -2.95
N THR A 344 43.92 16.20 -4.13
CA THR A 344 45.36 16.11 -4.41
C THR A 344 46.09 17.46 -4.42
N ALA A 345 45.37 18.58 -4.39
CA ALA A 345 45.93 19.93 -4.33
C ALA A 345 45.48 20.64 -3.04
N PRO A 346 46.36 21.36 -2.33
CA PRO A 346 45.99 22.06 -1.10
C PRO A 346 45.00 23.20 -1.40
N THR A 347 43.92 23.29 -0.62
CA THR A 347 42.99 24.42 -0.63
C THR A 347 42.95 25.03 0.78
N ALA A 348 42.93 26.35 0.87
CA ALA A 348 42.91 27.04 2.16
C ALA A 348 41.70 26.59 3.00
N GLY A 349 41.96 26.12 4.22
CA GLY A 349 40.92 25.65 5.15
C GLY A 349 40.47 24.20 4.99
N VAL A 350 40.95 23.46 3.98
CA VAL A 350 40.64 22.03 3.78
C VAL A 350 41.93 21.21 3.83
N PRO A 351 42.04 20.17 4.69
CA PRO A 351 43.25 19.36 4.77
C PRO A 351 43.50 18.58 3.48
N LEU A 352 44.78 18.45 3.10
CA LEU A 352 45.17 17.60 1.98
C LEU A 352 44.72 16.16 2.25
N GLY A 353 44.09 15.50 1.27
CA GLY A 353 43.51 14.18 1.43
C GLY A 353 42.06 14.17 1.95
N ALA A 354 41.38 15.33 2.03
CA ALA A 354 39.92 15.36 2.19
C ALA A 354 39.23 14.56 1.07
N LEU A 355 38.19 13.81 1.43
CA LEU A 355 37.48 12.92 0.52
C LEU A 355 36.18 13.57 0.04
N GLY A 356 36.03 13.71 -1.28
CA GLY A 356 34.73 13.78 -1.93
C GLY A 356 34.29 12.38 -2.38
N ALA A 357 33.14 12.29 -3.06
CA ALA A 357 32.69 11.04 -3.64
C ALA A 357 31.95 11.23 -4.96
N ALA A 358 31.83 10.13 -5.72
CA ALA A 358 30.91 10.02 -6.83
C ALA A 358 30.11 8.72 -6.68
N GLY A 359 28.78 8.82 -6.68
CA GLY A 359 27.89 7.66 -6.68
C GLY A 359 27.48 7.31 -8.10
N THR A 360 27.70 6.06 -8.52
CA THR A 360 27.24 5.56 -9.83
C THR A 360 26.65 4.15 -9.73
N ALA A 361 25.67 3.86 -10.57
CA ALA A 361 25.07 2.54 -10.73
C ALA A 361 24.90 2.21 -12.20
N VAL A 362 25.24 0.99 -12.58
CA VAL A 362 24.99 0.43 -13.91
C VAL A 362 24.35 -0.94 -13.76
N GLY A 363 23.14 -1.09 -14.29
CA GLY A 363 22.35 -2.31 -14.17
C GLY A 363 21.98 -2.90 -15.53
N ASN A 364 21.53 -4.16 -15.52
CA ASN A 364 20.89 -4.80 -16.65
C ASN A 364 19.60 -5.46 -16.14
N ASN A 365 18.46 -4.89 -16.51
CA ASN A 365 17.14 -5.40 -16.13
C ASN A 365 16.34 -5.75 -17.39
N SER A 366 15.36 -6.65 -17.27
CA SER A 366 14.53 -7.05 -18.40
C SER A 366 13.09 -7.30 -17.99
N ALA A 367 12.18 -7.10 -18.94
CA ALA A 367 10.77 -7.44 -18.79
C ALA A 367 10.24 -8.00 -20.11
N SER A 368 9.25 -8.89 -20.04
CA SER A 368 8.60 -9.41 -21.24
C SER A 368 7.14 -9.66 -20.97
N TYR A 369 6.29 -9.34 -21.95
CA TYR A 369 4.85 -9.52 -21.80
C TYR A 369 4.18 -9.86 -23.13
N ALA A 370 3.12 -10.66 -23.04
CA ALA A 370 2.25 -11.03 -24.15
C ALA A 370 0.84 -10.57 -23.82
N ALA A 371 0.32 -9.60 -24.57
CA ALA A 371 -0.91 -8.92 -24.22
C ALA A 371 -2.15 -9.64 -24.75
N THR A 372 -3.15 -9.80 -23.89
CA THR A 372 -4.45 -10.38 -24.23
C THR A 372 -5.56 -9.34 -24.37
N GLU A 373 -5.34 -8.13 -23.85
CA GLU A 373 -6.29 -7.01 -23.90
C GLU A 373 -5.56 -5.67 -24.08
N HIS A 374 -6.31 -4.61 -24.37
CA HIS A 374 -5.77 -3.25 -24.48
C HIS A 374 -5.35 -2.71 -23.11
N GLY A 375 -4.23 -2.00 -23.07
CA GLY A 375 -3.71 -1.45 -21.82
C GLY A 375 -2.44 -0.64 -22.00
N PHE A 376 -1.77 -0.39 -20.88
CA PHE A 376 -0.50 0.30 -20.84
C PHE A 376 0.55 -0.54 -20.12
N ILE A 377 1.75 -0.59 -20.69
CA ILE A 377 2.94 -1.01 -19.95
C ILE A 377 3.56 0.23 -19.32
N VAL A 378 3.72 0.22 -18.01
CA VAL A 378 4.34 1.32 -17.25
C VAL A 378 5.59 0.79 -16.56
N CYS A 379 6.73 1.41 -16.85
CA CYS A 379 8.01 1.11 -16.22
C CYS A 379 8.35 2.18 -15.20
N ILE A 380 8.58 1.75 -13.96
CA ILE A 380 8.82 2.59 -12.79
C ILE A 380 10.22 2.34 -12.27
N LEU A 381 10.95 3.41 -11.96
CA LEU A 381 12.24 3.42 -11.30
C LEU A 381 12.07 3.99 -9.89
N SER A 382 12.78 3.43 -8.92
CA SER A 382 12.82 3.96 -7.54
C SER A 382 14.18 3.70 -6.91
N VAL A 383 14.61 4.58 -6.01
CA VAL A 383 15.82 4.40 -5.20
C VAL A 383 15.46 4.37 -3.74
N LYS A 384 15.94 3.35 -3.02
CA LYS A 384 15.78 3.22 -1.57
C LYS A 384 17.12 3.02 -0.89
N SER A 385 17.22 3.51 0.35
CA SER A 385 18.33 3.23 1.25
C SER A 385 17.95 2.18 2.29
N GLU A 386 18.95 1.63 2.94
CA GLU A 386 18.76 0.90 4.18
C GLU A 386 18.32 1.84 5.33
N LEU A 387 17.65 1.29 6.34
CA LEU A 387 17.15 2.04 7.48
C LEU A 387 18.06 1.82 8.69
N SER A 388 18.49 2.93 9.28
CA SER A 388 19.31 2.95 10.49
C SER A 388 18.73 3.94 11.49
N TYR A 389 18.73 3.57 12.78
CA TYR A 389 18.13 4.34 13.87
C TYR A 389 19.16 4.74 14.93
N SER A 390 18.90 5.83 15.65
CA SER A 390 19.85 6.38 16.64
C SER A 390 19.22 6.87 17.95
N GLN A 391 17.92 7.18 17.96
CA GLN A 391 17.24 7.90 19.05
C GLN A 391 16.47 7.01 20.03
N GLY A 392 16.41 5.69 19.78
CA GLY A 392 15.60 4.74 20.55
C GLY A 392 16.39 3.91 21.56
N VAL A 393 15.67 3.35 22.54
CA VAL A 393 16.21 2.40 23.52
C VAL A 393 15.77 0.98 23.17
N HIS A 394 16.73 0.05 23.05
CA HIS A 394 16.41 -1.34 22.74
C HIS A 394 15.54 -1.99 23.85
N PRO A 395 14.49 -2.78 23.51
CA PRO A 395 13.55 -3.32 24.50
C PRO A 395 14.19 -4.17 25.61
N MET A 396 15.35 -4.76 25.34
CA MET A 396 16.16 -5.48 26.34
C MET A 396 16.42 -4.67 27.61
N TRP A 397 16.58 -3.34 27.50
CA TRP A 397 16.86 -2.46 28.62
C TRP A 397 15.64 -2.13 29.49
N ASP A 398 14.43 -2.38 28.97
CA ASP A 398 13.18 -2.05 29.66
C ASP A 398 12.54 -3.26 30.37
N ARG A 399 13.16 -4.44 30.33
CA ARG A 399 12.66 -5.66 30.99
C ARG A 399 12.82 -5.55 32.50
N LYS A 400 11.72 -5.65 33.26
CA LYS A 400 11.71 -5.50 34.73
C LYS A 400 11.04 -6.66 35.45
N THR A 401 9.96 -7.17 34.88
CA THR A 401 9.13 -8.23 35.49
C THR A 401 9.29 -9.54 34.75
N LEU A 402 8.85 -10.64 35.37
CA LEU A 402 8.84 -11.97 34.75
C LEU A 402 8.10 -11.99 33.40
N TYR A 403 7.09 -11.13 33.22
CA TYR A 403 6.26 -11.08 32.02
C TYR A 403 6.94 -10.35 30.84
N ASP A 404 8.01 -9.59 31.09
CA ASP A 404 8.79 -8.90 30.06
C ASP A 404 9.84 -9.82 29.44
N TYR A 405 10.26 -10.85 30.17
CA TYR A 405 11.15 -11.88 29.64
C TYR A 405 10.36 -12.92 28.85
N TYR A 406 11.04 -13.55 27.89
CA TYR A 406 10.47 -14.65 27.13
C TYR A 406 10.11 -15.82 28.06
N ASN A 407 8.86 -16.27 27.98
CA ASN A 407 8.40 -17.47 28.68
C ASN A 407 7.51 -18.30 27.73
N PRO A 408 7.85 -19.57 27.43
CA PRO A 408 7.09 -20.41 26.53
C PRO A 408 5.59 -20.50 26.83
N ALA A 409 5.19 -20.35 28.11
CA ALA A 409 3.79 -20.39 28.53
C ALA A 409 2.92 -19.29 27.88
N PHE A 410 3.52 -18.18 27.44
CA PHE A 410 2.78 -17.08 26.84
C PHE A 410 3.04 -16.90 25.33
N ALA A 411 3.57 -17.93 24.66
CA ALA A 411 3.86 -17.88 23.22
C ALA A 411 2.60 -17.80 22.34
N GLY A 412 1.44 -18.21 22.87
CA GLY A 412 0.15 -18.12 22.18
C GLY A 412 -0.60 -16.79 22.37
N LEU A 413 -0.02 -15.81 23.08
CA LEU A 413 -0.63 -14.48 23.18
C LEU A 413 -0.40 -13.68 21.89
N GLY A 414 -1.34 -12.80 21.58
CA GLY A 414 -1.33 -11.95 20.38
C GLY A 414 -0.24 -10.88 20.38
N GLU A 415 -0.50 -9.81 19.63
CA GLU A 415 0.45 -8.73 19.41
C GLU A 415 0.83 -7.97 20.70
N GLN A 416 2.09 -7.57 20.80
CA GLN A 416 2.65 -6.77 21.88
C GLN A 416 2.77 -5.30 21.46
N ALA A 417 2.45 -4.39 22.38
CA ALA A 417 2.64 -2.96 22.16
C ALA A 417 4.13 -2.58 22.10
N VAL A 418 4.51 -1.93 21.00
CA VAL A 418 5.79 -1.25 20.81
C VAL A 418 5.65 0.18 21.32
N LYS A 419 6.49 0.57 22.27
CA LYS A 419 6.48 1.92 22.87
C LYS A 419 7.28 2.91 22.02
N VAL A 420 6.90 4.18 22.02
CA VAL A 420 7.63 5.26 21.33
C VAL A 420 9.10 5.32 21.79
N ARG A 421 9.37 5.07 23.07
CA ARG A 421 10.74 4.96 23.63
C ARG A 421 11.69 4.06 22.84
N GLN A 422 11.16 3.02 22.20
CA GLN A 422 11.97 2.06 21.43
C GLN A 422 12.55 2.68 20.16
N LEU A 423 11.91 3.72 19.63
CA LEU A 423 12.30 4.44 18.42
C LEU A 423 12.85 5.83 18.72
N TYR A 424 12.28 6.51 19.72
CA TYR A 424 12.60 7.88 20.11
C TYR A 424 12.37 8.06 21.62
N ALA A 425 13.45 8.19 22.39
CA ALA A 425 13.41 8.34 23.85
C ALA A 425 13.79 9.77 24.29
N LEU A 426 12.91 10.42 25.04
CA LEU A 426 13.14 11.73 25.66
C LEU A 426 13.35 11.66 27.17
N GLY A 427 12.97 10.55 27.81
CA GLY A 427 12.91 10.43 29.27
C GLY A 427 11.67 11.11 29.88
N THR A 428 10.61 11.33 29.09
CA THR A 428 9.36 11.96 29.54
C THR A 428 8.20 10.95 29.50
N ALA A 429 7.03 11.33 30.03
CA ALA A 429 5.83 10.47 29.97
C ALA A 429 5.39 10.11 28.53
N ALA A 430 5.82 10.87 27.52
CA ALA A 430 5.53 10.57 26.11
C ALA A 430 6.21 9.27 25.61
N ASP A 431 7.31 8.86 26.25
CA ASP A 431 8.06 7.65 25.90
C ASP A 431 7.22 6.37 26.09
N GLU A 432 6.29 6.38 27.05
CA GLU A 432 5.43 5.25 27.41
C GLU A 432 4.20 5.10 26.49
N THR A 433 4.03 6.02 25.54
CA THR A 433 2.93 5.94 24.56
C THR A 433 3.16 4.81 23.56
N VAL A 434 2.08 4.20 23.07
CA VAL A 434 2.13 3.12 22.09
C VAL A 434 2.40 3.70 20.71
N PHE A 435 3.48 3.24 20.08
CA PHE A 435 3.80 3.54 18.68
C PHE A 435 3.02 2.64 17.72
N GLY A 436 2.97 1.34 18.02
CA GLY A 436 2.30 0.33 17.21
C GLY A 436 2.33 -1.03 17.91
N TYR A 437 1.94 -2.07 17.19
CA TYR A 437 1.85 -3.44 17.70
C TYR A 437 2.68 -4.38 16.84
N GLN A 438 3.40 -5.30 17.46
CA GLN A 438 4.26 -6.25 16.78
C GLN A 438 4.14 -7.62 17.44
N GLU A 439 4.49 -8.67 16.71
CA GLU A 439 4.38 -10.02 17.27
C GLU A 439 5.20 -10.14 18.55
N ARG A 440 4.64 -10.84 19.54
CA ARG A 440 5.25 -10.91 20.86
C ARG A 440 6.67 -11.49 20.78
N TRP A 441 7.60 -10.77 21.41
CA TRP A 441 9.04 -11.06 21.40
C TRP A 441 9.71 -11.06 20.01
N HIS A 442 9.19 -10.29 19.05
CA HIS A 442 9.80 -10.15 17.72
C HIS A 442 11.22 -9.58 17.78
N GLU A 443 11.54 -8.77 18.80
CA GLU A 443 12.88 -8.22 19.02
C GLU A 443 13.94 -9.29 19.34
N LEU A 444 13.53 -10.52 19.69
CA LEU A 444 14.45 -11.64 19.84
C LEU A 444 14.75 -12.36 18.51
N ARG A 445 13.92 -12.14 17.49
CA ARG A 445 14.06 -12.75 16.15
C ARG A 445 14.70 -11.81 15.13
N THR A 446 14.57 -10.50 15.35
CA THR A 446 15.04 -9.47 14.42
C THR A 446 15.90 -8.43 15.10
N HIS A 447 16.86 -7.90 14.34
CA HIS A 447 17.66 -6.75 14.74
C HIS A 447 17.47 -5.63 13.72
N TRP A 448 17.62 -4.40 14.18
CA TRP A 448 17.65 -3.20 13.33
C TRP A 448 19.01 -2.51 13.41
N SER A 449 19.37 -1.81 12.35
CA SER A 449 20.65 -1.10 12.27
C SER A 449 20.66 0.10 13.23
N THR A 450 21.79 0.28 13.92
CA THR A 450 21.96 1.34 14.95
C THR A 450 23.16 2.22 14.66
N VAL A 451 23.06 3.49 15.07
CA VAL A 451 24.15 4.49 14.91
C VAL A 451 24.65 4.97 16.27
N THR A 452 25.97 5.05 16.42
CA THR A 452 26.65 5.39 17.68
C THR A 452 27.78 6.40 17.47
N GLY A 453 28.23 7.04 18.56
CA GLY A 453 29.28 8.07 18.51
C GLY A 453 28.84 9.36 17.80
N LEU A 454 29.81 10.06 17.18
CA LEU A 454 29.57 11.31 16.45
C LEU A 454 28.79 11.11 15.15
N PHE A 455 28.58 9.87 14.68
CA PHE A 455 27.64 9.60 13.59
C PHE A 455 26.18 9.85 14.00
N ARG A 456 25.89 10.00 15.30
CA ARG A 456 24.51 10.26 15.72
C ARG A 456 24.05 11.64 15.22
N PRO A 457 22.94 11.73 14.45
CA PRO A 457 22.43 13.01 13.94
C PRO A 457 22.07 14.03 15.01
N ASN A 458 21.80 13.58 16.25
CA ASN A 458 21.48 14.44 17.38
C ASN A 458 22.69 14.79 18.26
N ALA A 459 23.89 14.30 17.97
CA ALA A 459 25.09 14.63 18.73
C ALA A 459 25.59 16.04 18.39
N ALA A 460 26.17 16.74 19.36
CA ALA A 460 26.86 18.00 19.11
C ALA A 460 28.18 17.75 18.35
N GLY A 461 28.40 18.47 17.25
CA GLY A 461 29.56 18.24 16.37
C GLY A 461 29.47 16.91 15.62
N ASN A 462 28.26 16.51 15.23
CA ASN A 462 28.01 15.30 14.48
C ASN A 462 28.74 15.27 13.13
N ILE A 463 28.90 14.06 12.61
CA ILE A 463 29.41 13.76 11.26
C ILE A 463 28.39 12.88 10.53
N ASP A 464 27.11 13.20 10.68
CA ASP A 464 26.00 12.42 10.14
C ASP A 464 25.82 12.57 8.62
N GLU A 465 26.61 13.46 8.00
CA GLU A 465 26.78 13.60 6.54
C GLU A 465 27.37 12.35 5.86
N TRP A 466 27.88 11.37 6.62
CA TRP A 466 28.45 10.13 6.08
C TRP A 466 27.43 9.01 5.85
N HIS A 467 26.20 9.15 6.35
CA HIS A 467 25.17 8.10 6.26
C HIS A 467 23.75 8.70 6.20
N LEU A 468 22.76 7.84 5.93
CA LEU A 468 21.37 8.16 5.67
C LEU A 468 20.43 7.71 6.80
N ALA A 469 20.98 7.55 8.00
CA ALA A 469 20.20 7.19 9.17
C ALA A 469 19.09 8.21 9.45
N GLN A 470 17.95 7.68 9.88
CA GLN A 470 16.74 8.46 10.13
C GLN A 470 16.92 9.32 11.39
N GLN A 471 16.41 10.54 11.31
CA GLN A 471 16.34 11.48 12.43
C GLN A 471 14.91 12.00 12.54
N PHE A 472 14.32 11.89 13.74
CA PHE A 472 12.97 12.32 14.01
C PHE A 472 12.96 13.58 14.87
N ILE A 473 12.23 14.59 14.41
CA ILE A 473 11.91 15.84 15.13
C ILE A 473 10.54 16.29 14.59
N PRO A 474 9.41 16.12 15.32
CA PRO A 474 9.22 15.57 16.67
C PRO A 474 9.16 14.03 16.71
N ALA A 475 8.67 13.45 17.83
CA ALA A 475 8.47 12.01 17.98
C ALA A 475 7.59 11.43 16.85
N PRO A 476 7.99 10.34 16.20
CA PRO A 476 7.24 9.78 15.07
C PRO A 476 5.99 9.03 15.55
N THR A 477 4.91 9.12 14.78
CA THR A 477 3.70 8.30 14.94
C THR A 477 3.61 7.30 13.80
N LEU A 478 3.08 6.10 14.06
CA LEU A 478 2.81 5.12 13.01
C LEU A 478 1.73 5.67 12.06
N GLY A 479 2.11 5.93 10.82
CA GLY A 479 1.24 6.51 9.80
C GLY A 479 1.98 6.78 8.49
N GLU A 480 1.31 7.44 7.55
CA GLU A 480 1.82 7.69 6.20
C GLU A 480 3.19 8.39 6.18
N THR A 481 3.42 9.39 7.03
CA THR A 481 4.69 10.13 7.09
C THR A 481 5.86 9.28 7.57
N PHE A 482 5.61 8.28 8.42
CA PHE A 482 6.64 7.37 8.91
C PHE A 482 6.96 6.28 7.89
N ILE A 483 5.92 5.70 7.25
CA ILE A 483 6.07 4.55 6.35
C ILE A 483 6.57 4.96 4.96
N ASN A 484 6.27 6.17 4.50
CA ASN A 484 6.79 6.67 3.23
C ASN A 484 8.32 6.82 3.32
N ASP A 485 9.00 6.27 2.31
CA ASP A 485 10.44 6.35 2.20
C ASP A 485 10.87 7.76 1.79
N SER A 486 11.76 8.35 2.58
CA SER A 486 12.31 9.68 2.36
C SER A 486 13.73 9.72 2.95
N PRO A 487 14.71 9.09 2.28
CA PRO A 487 16.10 9.11 2.73
C PRO A 487 16.60 10.56 2.83
N PRO A 488 17.34 10.95 3.89
CA PRO A 488 17.79 12.33 4.12
C PRO A 488 18.98 12.70 3.22
N MET A 489 18.82 12.57 1.90
CA MET A 489 19.86 12.85 0.91
C MET A 489 20.32 14.31 0.93
N SER A 490 19.45 15.24 1.30
CA SER A 490 19.82 16.67 1.42
C SER A 490 20.90 16.93 2.46
N ARG A 491 21.07 16.04 3.44
CA ARG A 491 22.15 16.12 4.44
C ARG A 491 23.51 15.73 3.86
N VAL A 492 23.50 14.76 2.95
CA VAL A 492 24.74 14.10 2.49
C VAL A 492 25.24 14.70 1.16
N LEU A 493 24.36 15.36 0.41
CA LEU A 493 24.70 16.00 -0.84
C LEU A 493 25.20 17.42 -0.62
N ALA A 494 26.28 17.80 -1.31
CA ALA A 494 26.75 19.18 -1.32
C ALA A 494 25.67 20.06 -1.96
N ALA A 495 25.32 21.19 -1.31
CA ALA A 495 24.21 22.05 -1.71
C ALA A 495 24.22 22.33 -3.23
N GLY A 496 23.27 21.70 -3.93
CA GLY A 496 23.29 21.44 -5.37
C GLY A 496 22.87 22.62 -6.24
N ALA A 497 23.54 23.76 -6.14
CA ALA A 497 23.40 24.82 -7.13
C ALA A 497 23.80 24.34 -8.54
N LEU A 498 24.72 23.36 -8.62
CA LEU A 498 25.18 22.77 -9.88
C LEU A 498 24.18 21.76 -10.51
N GLU A 499 23.26 21.20 -9.72
CA GLU A 499 22.34 20.13 -10.16
C GLU A 499 20.87 20.49 -9.88
N ALA A 500 20.56 21.79 -9.79
CA ALA A 500 19.21 22.35 -9.60
C ALA A 500 18.40 21.71 -8.44
N GLY A 501 19.08 21.23 -7.39
CA GLY A 501 18.46 20.59 -6.24
C GLY A 501 17.95 19.16 -6.46
N LYS A 502 18.32 18.48 -7.54
CA LYS A 502 17.98 17.07 -7.81
C LYS A 502 19.03 16.11 -7.25
N GLN A 503 18.58 14.98 -6.71
CA GLN A 503 19.46 14.04 -6.01
C GLN A 503 20.10 12.99 -6.93
N TYR A 504 19.37 12.56 -7.96
CA TYR A 504 19.83 11.57 -8.93
C TYR A 504 19.60 12.03 -10.35
N LEU A 505 20.51 11.60 -11.22
CA LEU A 505 20.52 11.91 -12.64
C LEU A 505 20.68 10.57 -13.36
N ALA A 506 19.72 10.23 -14.21
CA ALA A 506 19.66 8.94 -14.87
C ALA A 506 19.62 9.07 -16.38
N ASP A 507 20.34 8.18 -17.04
CA ASP A 507 20.21 7.87 -18.45
C ASP A 507 19.86 6.38 -18.59
N ILE A 508 18.65 6.10 -19.04
CA ILE A 508 18.13 4.74 -19.15
C ILE A 508 18.09 4.39 -20.63
N HIS A 509 18.96 3.48 -21.05
CA HIS A 509 18.89 2.92 -22.39
C HIS A 509 17.88 1.78 -22.42
N ILE A 510 16.91 1.88 -23.33
CA ILE A 510 15.80 0.95 -23.49
C ILE A 510 15.93 0.30 -24.87
N GLN A 511 16.17 -1.01 -24.88
CA GLN A 511 16.04 -1.83 -26.07
C GLN A 511 14.70 -2.53 -26.02
N CYS A 512 13.87 -2.32 -27.04
CA CYS A 512 12.54 -2.87 -27.13
C CYS A 512 12.36 -3.66 -28.43
N GLU A 513 12.01 -4.92 -28.31
CA GLU A 513 11.47 -5.72 -29.41
C GLU A 513 9.96 -5.82 -29.26
N MET A 514 9.24 -5.33 -30.26
CA MET A 514 7.77 -5.26 -30.30
C MET A 514 7.29 -6.15 -31.44
N THR A 515 6.54 -7.20 -31.15
CA THR A 515 5.85 -7.98 -32.19
C THR A 515 4.37 -7.62 -32.13
N ARG A 516 3.91 -6.82 -33.08
CA ARG A 516 2.58 -6.19 -33.05
C ARG A 516 1.68 -6.70 -34.18
N PRO A 517 0.35 -6.75 -33.99
CA PRO A 517 -0.62 -7.07 -35.04
C PRO A 517 -0.88 -5.84 -35.93
N VAL A 518 0.21 -5.26 -36.45
CA VAL A 518 0.21 -4.09 -37.32
C VAL A 518 1.04 -4.44 -38.56
N PRO A 519 0.63 -4.02 -39.76
CA PRO A 519 1.42 -4.23 -40.98
C PRO A 519 2.78 -3.53 -40.89
N MET A 520 3.81 -4.13 -41.49
CA MET A 520 5.18 -3.58 -41.50
C MET A 520 5.24 -2.20 -42.17
N TYR A 521 4.39 -1.99 -43.18
CA TYR A 521 4.25 -0.74 -43.90
C TYR A 521 2.76 -0.38 -44.03
N GLY A 522 2.41 0.86 -43.72
CA GLY A 522 1.10 1.40 -44.03
C GLY A 522 1.03 1.76 -45.51
N THR A 523 0.75 0.81 -46.39
CA THR A 523 0.41 1.15 -47.79
C THR A 523 -0.99 1.75 -47.80
N PRO A 524 -1.20 3.02 -48.21
CA PRO A 524 -2.53 3.59 -48.29
C PRO A 524 -3.36 2.77 -49.29
N ALA A 525 -4.38 2.08 -48.79
CA ALA A 525 -5.33 1.42 -49.67
C ALA A 525 -6.28 2.49 -50.22
N SER A 526 -6.18 2.79 -51.51
CA SER A 526 -7.30 3.38 -52.25
C SER A 526 -8.48 2.40 -52.18
N LEU A 527 -9.73 2.91 -52.15
CA LEU A 527 -10.95 2.11 -52.27
C LEU A 527 -10.80 1.06 -53.39
N GLY A 528 -10.43 -0.17 -53.01
CA GLY A 528 -10.15 -1.25 -53.92
C GLY A 528 -8.71 -1.78 -53.84
N ARG A 529 -8.57 -2.96 -53.25
CA ARG A 529 -7.79 -4.02 -53.88
C ARG A 529 -8.53 -5.35 -53.68
N PHE A 530 -8.77 -6.02 -54.81
CA PHE A 530 -9.34 -7.37 -54.94
C PHE A 530 -8.51 -8.42 -54.20
#